data_AF-A0A382NJ06-F1
#
_entry.id   AF-A0A382NJ06-F1
#
_cell.length_a   1.000
_cell.length_b   1.000
_cell.length_c   1.000
_cell.angle_alpha   90.00
_cell.angle_beta   90.00
_cell.angle_gamma   90.00
#
_symmetry.space_group_name_H-M   'P 1'
#
loop_
_entity.id
_entity.type
_entity.pdbx_description
1 polymer ?
#
loop_
_entity_poly.entity_id
_entity_poly.type
_entity_poly.pdbx_seq_one_letter_code
_entity_poly.pdbx_strand_id
1 'polypeptide(L)'
;MSNASIIKPEGTDGKAILGSDKNSSLNILEKNALKDLDMDKMNDLAECLFVLNNRRYGPIPGAYMVMCTKPGKEWCVGQLNADRTKPFVLFEDKVFSSSEEAQKEAERIKKDRGESAPRRCT
;
A
#
# COMPACT_ATOMS: atom_id res chain seq x y z
N MET A 1 -9.26 -40.22 11.04
CA MET A 1 -8.65 -38.88 10.90
C MET A 1 -8.04 -38.79 9.52
N SER A 2 -8.70 -38.06 8.62
CA SER A 2 -8.25 -37.88 7.22
C SER A 2 -7.40 -36.62 7.13
N ASN A 3 -6.11 -36.80 6.81
CA ASN A 3 -5.20 -35.69 6.53
C ASN A 3 -5.62 -34.97 5.25
N ALA A 4 -6.37 -33.88 5.38
CA ALA A 4 -6.57 -32.94 4.29
C ALA A 4 -5.28 -32.14 4.11
N SER A 5 -4.49 -32.48 3.09
CA SER A 5 -3.34 -31.70 2.66
C SER A 5 -3.82 -30.36 2.14
N ILE A 6 -3.57 -29.29 2.90
CA ILE A 6 -3.97 -27.93 2.53
C ILE A 6 -3.00 -27.43 1.46
N ILE A 7 -3.48 -27.32 0.22
CA ILE A 7 -2.69 -26.83 -0.93
C ILE A 7 -2.68 -25.30 -0.90
N LYS A 8 -1.49 -24.70 -0.95
CA LYS A 8 -1.31 -23.24 -1.06
C LYS A 8 -1.67 -22.77 -2.49
N PRO A 9 -2.53 -21.77 -2.67
CA PRO A 9 -2.65 -21.08 -3.95
C PRO A 9 -1.34 -20.36 -4.29
N GLU A 10 -0.88 -20.44 -5.54
CA GLU A 10 0.29 -19.68 -6.01
C GLU A 10 -0.03 -18.17 -6.01
N GLY A 11 0.92 -17.34 -5.54
CA GLY A 11 0.78 -15.88 -5.51
C GLY A 11 0.29 -15.28 -4.19
N THR A 12 0.17 -16.07 -3.11
CA THR A 12 -0.04 -15.56 -1.75
C THR A 12 1.27 -15.52 -0.97
N ASP A 13 2.16 -14.62 -1.36
CA ASP A 13 3.35 -14.24 -0.60
C ASP A 13 2.95 -13.60 0.75
N GLY A 14 2.65 -14.46 1.73
CA GLY A 14 2.36 -14.09 3.12
C GLY A 14 0.89 -14.15 3.56
N LYS A 15 -0.05 -14.52 2.68
CA LYS A 15 -1.48 -14.63 3.00
C LYS A 15 -1.89 -16.09 3.12
N ALA A 16 -2.53 -16.44 4.23
CA ALA A 16 -2.63 -17.81 4.74
C ALA A 16 -3.25 -18.83 3.76
N ILE A 17 -2.88 -20.09 3.99
CA ILE A 17 -3.24 -21.31 3.25
C ILE A 17 -4.74 -21.66 3.35
N LEU A 18 -5.52 -20.97 4.18
CA LEU A 18 -6.91 -21.29 4.48
C LEU A 18 -7.86 -20.16 4.05
N GLY A 19 -8.83 -20.52 3.19
CA GLY A 19 -10.19 -19.97 3.21
C GLY A 19 -10.42 -18.60 2.58
N SER A 20 -9.74 -18.25 1.49
CA SER A 20 -10.14 -17.13 0.64
C SER A 20 -10.73 -17.60 -0.70
N ASP A 21 -11.44 -18.72 -0.72
CA ASP A 21 -12.18 -19.19 -1.88
C ASP A 21 -13.67 -18.87 -1.73
N LYS A 22 -14.27 -18.30 -2.78
CA LYS A 22 -15.73 -18.05 -2.87
C LYS A 22 -16.56 -19.35 -2.86
N ASN A 23 -15.90 -20.50 -2.79
CA ASN A 23 -16.48 -21.81 -3.02
C ASN A 23 -16.69 -22.61 -1.72
N SER A 24 -16.01 -22.26 -0.63
CA SER A 24 -16.21 -22.93 0.66
C SER A 24 -17.42 -22.34 1.39
N SER A 25 -18.44 -23.16 1.62
CA SER A 25 -19.59 -22.78 2.45
C SER A 25 -19.22 -22.70 3.94
N LEU A 26 -19.86 -21.81 4.68
CA LEU A 26 -19.64 -21.66 6.13
C LEU A 26 -19.91 -22.97 6.88
N ASN A 27 -19.01 -23.32 7.80
CA ASN A 27 -19.19 -24.44 8.73
C ASN A 27 -20.22 -24.10 9.82
N ILE A 28 -20.57 -25.08 10.65
CA ILE A 28 -21.62 -24.91 11.68
C ILE A 28 -21.24 -23.84 12.72
N LEU A 29 -19.97 -23.77 13.12
CA LEU A 29 -19.51 -22.77 14.09
C LEU A 29 -19.57 -21.36 13.51
N GLU A 30 -19.16 -21.20 12.24
CA GLU A 30 -19.22 -19.92 11.53
C GLU A 30 -20.66 -19.45 11.32
N LYS A 31 -21.56 -20.36 10.89
CA LYS A 31 -22.99 -20.06 10.77
C LYS A 31 -23.58 -19.58 12.09
N ASN A 32 -23.23 -20.24 13.20
CA ASN A 32 -23.71 -19.86 14.51
C ASN A 32 -23.16 -18.50 14.96
N ALA A 33 -21.88 -18.22 14.70
CA ALA A 33 -21.24 -16.95 15.05
C ALA A 33 -21.79 -15.76 14.23
N LEU A 34 -22.21 -16.00 12.99
CA LEU A 34 -22.67 -14.96 12.05
C LEU A 34 -24.20 -14.77 12.02
N LYS A 35 -24.96 -15.70 12.62
CA LYS A 35 -26.42 -15.83 12.44
C LYS A 35 -27.23 -14.54 12.66
N ASP A 36 -26.86 -13.75 13.66
CA ASP A 36 -27.62 -12.58 14.11
C ASP A 36 -26.82 -11.26 13.97
N LEU A 37 -25.75 -11.28 13.17
CA LEU A 37 -24.94 -10.10 12.92
C LEU A 37 -25.48 -9.27 11.76
N ASP A 38 -25.26 -7.96 11.86
CA ASP A 38 -25.58 -7.01 10.81
C ASP A 38 -24.64 -7.21 9.60
N MET A 39 -25.22 -7.61 8.47
CA MET A 39 -24.48 -7.92 7.25
C MET A 39 -23.72 -6.73 6.68
N ASP A 40 -24.26 -5.51 6.81
CA ASP A 40 -23.60 -4.31 6.28
C ASP A 40 -22.33 -4.02 7.09
N LYS A 41 -22.41 -4.12 8.43
CA LYS A 41 -21.24 -3.97 9.30
C LYS A 41 -20.20 -5.08 9.10
N MET A 42 -20.65 -6.30 8.79
CA MET A 42 -19.75 -7.40 8.47
C MET A 42 -19.02 -7.17 7.15
N ASN A 43 -19.69 -6.60 6.15
CA ASN A 43 -19.07 -6.19 4.90
C ASN A 43 -18.06 -5.06 5.14
N ASP A 44 -18.42 -4.02 5.90
CA ASP A 44 -17.50 -2.94 6.27
C ASP A 44 -16.24 -3.48 6.98
N LEU A 45 -16.42 -4.42 7.91
CA LEU A 45 -15.31 -5.07 8.60
C LEU A 45 -14.43 -5.86 7.63
N ALA A 46 -15.02 -6.63 6.72
CA ALA A 46 -14.28 -7.40 5.72
C ALA A 46 -13.48 -6.49 4.78
N GLU A 47 -14.08 -5.38 4.31
CA GLU A 47 -13.39 -4.37 3.51
C GLU A 47 -12.24 -3.73 4.28
N CYS A 48 -12.46 -3.35 5.54
CA CYS A 48 -11.41 -2.80 6.41
C CYS A 48 -10.23 -3.77 6.55
N LEU A 49 -10.52 -5.05 6.86
CA LEU A 49 -9.49 -6.08 6.99
C LEU A 49 -8.75 -6.31 5.67
N PHE A 50 -9.46 -6.30 4.54
CA PHE A 50 -8.86 -6.43 3.22
C PHE A 50 -7.93 -5.25 2.92
N VAL A 51 -8.37 -4.02 3.16
CA VAL A 51 -7.54 -2.82 2.98
C VAL A 51 -6.32 -2.87 3.87
N LEU A 52 -6.48 -3.15 5.17
CA LEU A 52 -5.36 -3.24 6.12
C LEU A 52 -4.35 -4.31 5.72
N ASN A 53 -4.82 -5.48 5.30
CA ASN A 53 -3.96 -6.58 4.85
C ASN A 53 -3.24 -6.29 3.52
N ASN A 54 -3.72 -5.31 2.75
CA ASN A 54 -3.10 -4.89 1.49
C ASN A 54 -2.32 -3.57 1.60
N ARG A 55 -2.31 -2.90 2.77
CA ARG A 55 -1.50 -1.70 2.97
C ARG A 55 -0.01 -2.08 2.90
N ARG A 56 0.63 -1.72 1.79
CA ARG A 56 2.08 -1.78 1.65
C ARG A 56 2.67 -0.51 2.25
N TYR A 57 3.36 -0.64 3.38
CA TYR A 57 4.20 0.42 3.93
C TYR A 57 5.38 0.64 2.99
N GLY A 58 5.78 1.90 2.76
CA GLY A 58 6.91 2.22 1.91
C GLY A 58 6.67 3.39 0.95
N PRO A 59 7.71 3.75 0.16
CA PRO A 59 7.63 4.85 -0.78
C PRO A 59 6.46 4.68 -1.74
N ILE A 60 5.68 5.75 -1.91
CA ILE A 60 4.50 5.77 -2.76
C ILE A 60 4.95 5.98 -4.21
N PRO A 61 4.78 4.98 -5.11
CA PRO A 61 5.23 5.09 -6.49
C PRO A 61 4.62 6.32 -7.18
N GLY A 62 5.42 7.07 -7.92
CA GLY A 62 4.97 8.23 -8.68
C GLY A 62 4.61 9.48 -7.86
N ALA A 63 4.74 9.44 -6.53
CA ALA A 63 4.48 10.54 -5.62
C ALA A 63 5.78 11.22 -5.15
N TYR A 64 6.50 11.82 -6.11
CA TYR A 64 7.71 12.60 -5.83
C TYR A 64 7.38 14.00 -5.33
N MET A 65 8.28 14.56 -4.54
CA MET A 65 8.18 15.89 -3.96
C MET A 65 9.53 16.61 -4.00
N VAL A 66 9.49 17.93 -3.88
CA VAL A 66 10.68 18.77 -3.71
C VAL A 66 10.59 19.44 -2.34
N MET A 67 11.62 19.30 -1.52
CA MET A 67 11.72 19.92 -0.20
C MET A 67 12.81 20.98 -0.21
N CYS A 68 12.48 22.19 0.25
CA CYS A 68 13.49 23.18 0.58
C CYS A 68 14.19 22.76 1.88
N THR A 69 15.46 22.37 1.80
CA THR A 69 16.27 21.98 2.96
C THR A 69 17.04 23.17 3.53
N LYS A 70 17.38 24.15 2.70
CA LYS A 70 17.93 25.45 3.12
C LYS A 70 17.23 26.58 2.35
N PRO A 71 16.52 27.49 3.04
CA PRO A 71 15.80 28.59 2.39
C PRO A 71 16.66 29.35 1.37
N GLY A 72 16.19 29.40 0.12
CA GLY A 72 16.83 30.15 -0.95
C GLY A 72 18.15 29.58 -1.46
N LYS A 73 18.56 28.38 -1.02
CA LYS A 73 19.89 27.81 -1.34
C LYS A 73 19.84 26.35 -1.76
N GLU A 74 18.97 25.55 -1.17
CA GLU A 74 19.04 24.10 -1.31
C GLU A 74 17.64 23.48 -1.37
N TRP A 75 17.41 22.73 -2.44
CA TRP A 75 16.20 21.97 -2.71
C TRP A 75 16.56 20.52 -2.97
N CYS A 76 15.90 19.61 -2.28
CA CYS A 76 16.14 18.19 -2.38
C CYS A 76 14.91 17.48 -2.94
N VAL A 77 15.14 16.57 -3.89
CA VAL A 77 14.09 15.68 -4.38
C VAL A 77 13.86 14.58 -3.36
N GLY A 78 12.60 14.24 -3.14
CA GLY A 78 12.20 13.12 -2.31
C GLY A 78 10.95 12.43 -2.83
N GLN A 79 10.48 11.47 -2.05
CA GLN A 79 9.29 10.69 -2.33
C GLN A 79 8.45 10.57 -1.06
N LEU A 80 7.13 10.70 -1.21
CA LEU A 80 6.20 10.45 -0.11
C LEU A 80 6.27 8.98 0.27
N ASN A 81 6.15 8.69 1.56
CA ASN A 81 6.28 7.35 2.11
C ASN A 81 5.06 7.04 2.98
N ALA A 82 4.39 5.92 2.71
CA ALA A 82 3.22 5.47 3.44
C ALA A 82 3.63 4.83 4.79
N ASP A 83 4.42 5.56 5.58
CA ASP A 83 4.95 5.14 6.87
C ASP A 83 4.80 6.29 7.87
N ARG A 84 4.14 6.03 9.00
CA ARG A 84 3.90 7.04 10.05
C ARG A 84 5.20 7.55 10.70
N THR A 85 6.24 6.73 10.74
CA THR A 85 7.52 7.06 11.38
C THR A 85 8.43 7.85 10.45
N LYS A 86 8.24 7.69 9.14
CA LYS A 86 9.02 8.33 8.09
C LYS A 86 8.10 8.73 6.93
N PRO A 87 7.38 9.86 7.00
CA PRO A 87 6.34 10.22 6.02
C PRO A 87 6.87 10.60 4.63
N PHE A 88 8.18 10.85 4.51
CA PHE A 88 8.87 11.09 3.25
C PHE A 88 10.32 10.60 3.32
N VAL A 89 10.91 10.35 2.16
CA VAL A 89 12.32 10.00 1.99
C VAL A 89 12.94 11.03 1.07
N LEU A 90 13.94 11.77 1.56
CA LEU A 90 14.76 12.65 0.72
C LEU A 90 15.89 11.85 0.08
N PHE A 91 16.23 12.18 -1.16
CA PHE A 91 17.33 11.55 -1.90
C PHE A 91 18.57 12.41 -1.75
N GLU A 92 19.52 11.95 -0.94
CA GLU A 92 20.73 12.71 -0.58
C GLU A 92 21.61 13.06 -1.80
N ASP A 93 21.52 12.28 -2.88
CA ASP A 93 22.22 12.50 -4.15
C ASP A 93 21.48 13.46 -5.10
N LYS A 94 20.31 13.96 -4.73
CA LYS A 94 19.42 14.79 -5.58
C LYS A 94 19.17 16.16 -4.96
N VAL A 95 20.26 16.88 -4.71
CA VAL A 95 20.26 18.22 -4.14
C VAL A 95 20.59 19.26 -5.20
N PHE A 96 19.79 20.33 -5.26
CA PHE A 96 19.84 21.35 -6.29
C PHE A 96 19.84 22.75 -5.70
N SER A 97 20.35 23.71 -6.47
CA SER A 97 20.38 25.14 -6.14
C SER A 97 19.08 25.88 -6.43
N SER A 98 18.09 25.23 -7.04
CA SER A 98 16.79 25.83 -7.35
C SER A 98 15.65 24.82 -7.26
N SER A 99 14.45 25.32 -6.97
CA SER A 99 13.22 24.50 -6.98
C SER A 99 12.91 23.93 -8.36
N GLU A 100 13.16 24.69 -9.41
CA GLU A 100 12.84 24.38 -10.79
C GLU A 100 13.68 23.20 -11.30
N GLU A 101 14.98 23.15 -10.97
CA GLU A 101 15.85 22.02 -11.30
C GLU A 101 15.41 20.76 -10.56
N ALA A 102 15.13 20.88 -9.26
CA ALA A 102 14.64 19.76 -8.47
C ALA A 102 13.29 19.23 -8.98
N GLN A 103 12.38 20.11 -9.41
CA GLN A 103 11.10 19.70 -10.00
C GLN A 103 11.29 18.95 -11.32
N LYS A 104 12.15 19.44 -12.21
CA LYS A 104 12.49 18.75 -13.47
C LYS A 104 13.09 17.38 -13.20
N GLU A 105 13.96 17.26 -12.20
CA GLU A 105 14.52 15.96 -11.80
C GLU A 105 13.45 15.01 -11.26
N ALA A 106 12.55 15.49 -10.41
CA ALA A 106 11.44 14.70 -9.88
C ALA A 106 10.53 14.16 -11.02
N GLU A 107 10.23 14.99 -12.01
CA GLU A 107 9.49 14.58 -13.21
C GLU A 107 10.25 13.55 -14.05
N ARG A 108 11.57 13.71 -14.19
CA ARG A 108 12.43 12.76 -14.90
C ARG A 108 12.40 11.40 -14.22
N ILE A 109 12.63 11.35 -12.90
CA ILE A 109 12.60 10.10 -12.12
C ILE A 109 11.24 9.40 -12.29
N LYS A 110 10.14 10.16 -12.22
CA LYS A 110 8.79 9.63 -12.41
C LYS A 110 8.61 8.98 -13.78
N LYS A 111 9.09 9.64 -14.85
CA LYS A 111 9.02 9.14 -16.23
C LYS A 111 9.91 7.91 -16.42
N ASP A 112 11.15 7.96 -15.94
CA ASP A 112 12.14 6.90 -16.11
C ASP A 112 11.73 5.59 -15.42
N ARG A 113 11.08 5.69 -14.26
CA ARG A 113 10.57 4.53 -13.51
C ARG A 113 9.22 4.02 -14.03
N GLY A 114 8.58 4.71 -14.98
CA GLY A 114 7.26 4.34 -15.50
C GLY A 114 6.17 4.35 -14.42
N GLU A 115 6.35 5.12 -13.35
CA GLU A 115 5.45 5.11 -12.20
C GLU A 115 4.28 6.07 -12.40
N SER A 116 3.08 5.60 -12.03
CA SER A 116 1.91 6.47 -11.89
C SER A 116 1.62 6.70 -10.41
N ALA A 117 1.29 7.95 -10.05
CA ALA A 117 0.82 8.24 -8.70
C ALA A 117 -0.45 7.41 -8.44
N PRO A 118 -0.65 6.86 -7.22
CA PRO A 118 -1.85 6.12 -6.92
C PRO A 118 -3.05 7.02 -7.21
N ARG A 119 -3.99 6.54 -8.02
CA ARG A 119 -5.26 7.24 -8.18
C ARG A 119 -5.90 7.32 -6.80
N ARG A 120 -6.45 8.48 -6.42
CA ARG A 120 -7.41 8.50 -5.31
C ARG A 120 -8.50 7.50 -5.68
N CYS A 121 -8.79 6.56 -4.78
CA CYS A 121 -10.06 5.83 -4.85
C CYS A 121 -11.15 6.90 -4.76
N THR A 122 -11.70 7.29 -5.90
CA THR A 122 -12.93 8.08 -6.01
C THR A 122 -14.11 7.16 -5.91
#